data_AF-A0A2H4T9B0-F1
#
_entry.id   AF-A0A2H4T9B0-F1
#
_cell.length_a   1.000
_cell.length_b   1.000
_cell.length_c   1.000
_cell.angle_alpha   90.00
_cell.angle_beta   90.00
_cell.angle_gamma   90.00
#
_symmetry.space_group_name_H-M   'P 1'
#
loop_
_entity.id
_entity.type
_entity.pdbx_description
1 polymer ?
#
loop_
_entity_poly.entity_id
_entity_poly.type
_entity_poly.pdbx_seq_one_letter_code
_entity_poly.pdbx_strand_id
1 'polypeptide(L)'
;WRDQVRIDQAAVNAYVGGELVPHGGAGGKRKGFDIKTEVIDLCPTQCMEYDGKSLKIYDEDCVRCMHCIRVMPRALRPGLDKGATILVGAKAPILDGAQLSSVVIPFIKMESPYTEFKGFVEKMWDWWMEEGKNRERLGETIQRLSLREFLKVCELEPDPRMVNTPRFNPYIFYDPAAVPGGWEHDGAAFRQRHQA
;
A
#
# COMPACT_ATOMS: atom_id res chain seq x y z
N TRP A 1 -4.06 9.49 5.15
CA TRP A 1 -4.89 10.54 4.56
C TRP A 1 -4.82 10.41 3.04
N ARG A 2 -5.77 10.96 2.29
CA ARG A 2 -5.78 10.88 0.81
C ARG A 2 -5.96 12.24 0.12
N ASP A 3 -6.02 13.32 0.88
CA ASP A 3 -5.97 14.70 0.43
C ASP A 3 -4.56 15.29 0.58
N GLN A 4 -4.44 16.61 0.41
CA GLN A 4 -3.16 17.31 0.36
C GLN A 4 -2.47 17.41 1.72
N VAL A 5 -1.14 17.38 1.73
CA VAL A 5 -0.36 17.75 2.92
C VAL A 5 -0.60 19.22 3.24
N ARG A 6 -0.86 19.53 4.52
CA ARG A 6 -1.06 20.90 4.97
C ARG A 6 0.29 21.55 5.26
N ILE A 7 0.53 22.70 4.64
CA ILE A 7 1.80 23.43 4.68
C ILE A 7 1.58 24.80 5.33
N ASP A 8 2.33 25.08 6.40
CA ASP A 8 2.50 26.42 6.95
C ASP A 8 3.82 27.01 6.44
N GLN A 9 3.74 27.90 5.46
CA GLN A 9 4.92 28.50 4.81
C GLN A 9 5.75 29.36 5.78
N ALA A 10 5.11 30.01 6.76
CA ALA A 10 5.84 30.79 7.77
C ALA A 10 6.70 29.86 8.64
N ALA A 11 6.14 28.72 9.05
CA ALA A 11 6.89 27.71 9.78
C ALA A 11 7.99 27.06 8.92
N VAL A 12 7.76 26.81 7.62
CA VAL A 12 8.82 26.35 6.69
C VAL A 12 10.00 27.32 6.71
N ASN A 13 9.74 28.62 6.54
CA ASN A 13 10.80 29.63 6.56
C ASN A 13 11.49 29.75 7.91
N ALA A 14 10.77 29.54 9.02
CA ALA A 14 11.37 29.47 10.35
C ALA A 14 12.30 28.24 10.54
N TYR A 15 12.04 27.12 9.87
CA TYR A 15 13.00 26.00 9.80
C TYR A 15 14.24 26.39 9.00
N VAL A 16 14.07 26.95 7.80
CA VAL A 16 15.18 27.37 6.92
C VAL A 16 16.05 28.46 7.57
N GLY A 17 15.42 29.39 8.29
CA GLY A 17 16.09 30.43 9.07
C GLY A 17 16.74 29.94 10.38
N GLY A 18 16.54 28.66 10.74
CA GLY A 18 17.13 28.06 11.95
C GLY A 18 16.44 28.43 13.27
N GLU A 19 15.27 29.06 13.23
CA GLU A 19 14.44 29.35 14.42
C GLU A 19 13.77 28.08 14.95
N LEU A 20 13.41 27.16 14.05
CA LEU A 20 12.83 25.86 14.37
C LEU A 20 13.83 24.74 14.16
N VAL A 21 13.86 23.79 15.11
CA VAL A 21 14.75 22.63 15.06
C VAL A 21 14.12 21.46 14.29
N PRO A 22 14.80 20.87 13.30
CA PRO A 22 14.27 19.71 12.56
C PRO A 22 14.09 18.51 13.50
N HIS A 23 13.21 17.57 13.10
CA HIS A 23 12.89 16.36 13.86
C HIS A 23 12.37 16.61 15.29
N GLY A 24 11.87 17.82 15.58
CA GLY A 24 11.51 18.20 16.94
C GLY A 24 12.70 18.15 17.92
N GLY A 25 13.93 18.20 17.42
CA GLY A 25 15.14 18.15 18.23
C GLY A 25 15.67 16.74 18.53
N ALA A 26 15.14 15.67 17.91
CA ALA A 26 15.59 14.29 18.16
C ALA A 26 17.09 14.04 17.87
N GLY A 27 17.70 14.85 16.99
CA GLY A 27 19.15 14.82 16.70
C GLY A 27 19.99 15.78 17.56
N GLY A 28 19.41 16.37 18.61
CA GLY A 28 20.04 17.46 19.37
C GLY A 28 19.99 18.81 18.67
N LYS A 29 20.53 19.85 19.33
CA LYS A 29 20.66 21.18 18.74
C LYS A 29 21.78 21.17 17.70
N ARG A 30 21.44 21.08 16.42
CA ARG A 30 22.38 21.31 15.32
C ARG A 30 22.10 22.64 14.63
N LYS A 31 23.16 23.34 14.23
CA LYS A 31 23.09 24.50 13.33
C LYS A 31 23.13 23.99 11.89
N GLY A 32 22.42 24.65 10.98
CA GLY A 32 22.50 24.38 9.53
C GLY A 32 21.51 23.35 9.01
N PHE A 33 20.21 23.49 9.33
CA PHE A 33 19.17 22.77 8.59
C PHE A 33 19.19 23.21 7.12
N ASP A 34 19.27 22.25 6.21
CA ASP A 34 19.16 22.50 4.77
C ASP A 34 17.97 21.72 4.21
N ILE A 35 16.91 22.45 3.85
CA ILE A 35 15.68 21.88 3.30
C ILE A 35 15.91 21.09 2.03
N LYS A 36 16.93 21.46 1.22
CA LYS A 36 17.24 20.74 -0.01
C LYS A 36 17.75 19.33 0.31
N THR A 37 18.84 19.25 1.08
CA THR A 37 19.52 17.97 1.35
C THR A 37 18.79 17.11 2.39
N GLU A 38 18.01 17.70 3.29
CA GLU A 38 17.36 16.97 4.38
C GLU A 38 15.88 16.64 4.13
N VAL A 39 15.24 17.25 3.13
CA VAL A 39 13.82 17.03 2.83
C VAL A 39 13.58 16.73 1.36
N ILE A 40 14.01 17.61 0.45
CA ILE A 40 13.67 17.52 -0.98
C ILE A 40 14.40 16.35 -1.63
N ASP A 41 15.73 16.30 -1.51
CA ASP A 41 16.57 15.26 -2.11
C ASP A 41 16.26 13.87 -1.52
N LEU A 42 15.70 13.81 -0.29
CA LEU A 42 15.33 12.58 0.40
C LEU A 42 13.86 12.16 0.22
N CYS A 43 13.06 12.94 -0.52
CA CYS A 43 11.70 12.54 -0.87
C CYS A 43 11.77 11.32 -1.81
N PRO A 44 11.17 10.16 -1.45
CA PRO A 44 11.32 8.93 -2.24
C PRO A 44 10.74 9.04 -3.65
N THR A 45 9.80 9.95 -3.89
CA THR A 45 9.20 10.20 -5.21
C THR A 45 9.63 11.52 -5.84
N GLN A 46 10.51 12.28 -5.18
CA GLN A 46 10.99 13.58 -5.66
C GLN A 46 9.84 14.57 -6.00
N CYS A 47 8.69 14.44 -5.33
CA CYS A 47 7.48 15.23 -5.58
C CYS A 47 7.45 16.59 -4.85
N MET A 48 8.61 17.18 -4.51
CA MET A 48 8.69 18.39 -3.70
C MET A 48 9.58 19.44 -4.37
N GLU A 49 9.22 20.72 -4.22
CA GLU A 49 9.96 21.85 -4.79
C GLU A 49 10.01 23.00 -3.79
N TYR A 50 11.17 23.65 -3.66
CA TYR A 50 11.34 24.84 -2.84
C TYR A 50 12.05 25.92 -3.64
N ASP A 51 11.44 27.09 -3.76
CA ASP A 51 11.93 28.23 -4.55
C ASP A 51 12.79 29.22 -3.74
N GLY A 52 13.13 28.88 -2.48
CA GLY A 52 13.80 29.77 -1.54
C GLY A 52 12.85 30.58 -0.64
N LYS A 53 11.54 30.47 -0.85
CA LYS A 53 10.50 31.18 -0.06
C LYS A 53 9.30 30.31 0.27
N SER A 54 8.90 29.43 -0.64
CA SER A 54 7.69 28.61 -0.56
C SER A 54 8.00 27.16 -0.91
N LEU A 55 7.49 26.26 -0.07
CA LEU A 55 7.56 24.82 -0.31
C LEU A 55 6.27 24.35 -0.98
N LYS A 56 6.41 23.64 -2.09
CA LYS A 56 5.32 22.99 -2.82
C LYS A 56 5.50 21.47 -2.76
N ILE A 57 4.38 20.76 -2.61
CA ILE A 57 4.31 19.30 -2.65
C ILE A 57 3.29 18.94 -3.73
N TYR A 58 3.69 18.08 -4.67
CA TYR A 58 2.81 17.48 -5.68
C TYR A 58 2.20 16.21 -5.07
N ASP A 59 1.09 16.37 -4.34
CA ASP A 59 0.47 15.33 -3.51
C ASP A 59 0.00 14.09 -4.30
N GLU A 60 -0.28 14.25 -5.59
CA GLU A 60 -0.59 13.17 -6.54
C GLU A 60 0.52 12.12 -6.63
N ASP A 61 1.78 12.55 -6.54
CA ASP A 61 2.98 11.71 -6.59
C ASP A 61 3.51 11.37 -5.18
N CYS A 62 2.83 11.84 -4.13
CA CYS A 62 3.23 11.59 -2.75
C CYS A 62 2.79 10.19 -2.29
N VAL A 63 3.76 9.37 -1.88
CA VAL A 63 3.51 8.04 -1.28
C VAL A 63 3.27 8.08 0.23
N ARG A 64 3.17 9.28 0.82
CA ARG A 64 2.83 9.50 2.24
C ARG A 64 3.77 8.78 3.22
N CYS A 65 5.07 8.74 2.91
CA CYS A 65 6.11 8.05 3.68
C CYS A 65 6.45 8.68 5.05
N MET A 66 5.80 9.78 5.42
CA MET A 66 6.02 10.58 6.64
C MET A 66 7.37 11.31 6.74
N HIS A 67 8.30 11.17 5.79
CA HIS A 67 9.64 11.75 5.91
C HIS A 67 9.62 13.28 6.14
N CYS A 68 8.99 14.05 5.25
CA CYS A 68 8.95 15.51 5.34
C CYS A 68 8.21 16.01 6.60
N ILE A 69 7.08 15.38 6.95
CA ILE A 69 6.32 15.68 8.18
C ILE A 69 7.17 15.39 9.42
N ARG A 70 7.91 14.28 9.44
CA ARG A 70 8.82 13.94 10.54
C ARG A 70 9.96 14.95 10.69
N VAL A 71 10.49 15.48 9.58
CA VAL A 71 11.57 16.49 9.61
C VAL A 71 11.04 17.85 10.06
N MET A 72 9.88 18.28 9.55
CA MET A 72 9.30 19.61 9.82
C MET A 72 7.88 19.54 10.45
N PRO A 73 7.71 18.91 11.64
CA PRO A 73 6.39 18.61 12.19
C PRO A 73 5.56 19.84 12.59
N ARG A 74 6.20 21.00 12.77
CA ARG A 74 5.49 22.27 13.03
C ARG A 74 4.95 22.92 11.74
N ALA A 75 5.56 22.63 10.59
CA ALA A 75 5.21 23.23 9.31
C ALA A 75 4.34 22.33 8.44
N LEU A 76 4.58 21.01 8.48
CA LEU A 76 3.89 20.04 7.64
C LEU A 76 3.00 19.15 8.49
N ARG A 77 1.74 18.96 8.06
CA ARG A 77 0.78 18.09 8.75
C ARG A 77 0.07 17.17 7.76
N PRO A 78 -0.35 15.96 8.19
CA PRO A 78 -1.26 15.13 7.42
C PRO A 78 -2.49 15.92 6.97
N GLY A 79 -3.03 15.53 5.82
CA GLY A 79 -4.31 15.99 5.31
C GLY A 79 -5.47 15.66 6.27
N LEU A 80 -6.63 16.23 5.96
CA LEU A 80 -7.86 16.14 6.74
C LEU A 80 -8.71 14.93 6.36
N ASP A 81 -8.63 14.44 5.11
CA ASP A 81 -9.32 13.24 4.66
C ASP A 81 -8.57 11.99 5.14
N LYS A 82 -8.84 11.60 6.39
CA LYS A 82 -8.16 10.52 7.11
C LYS A 82 -8.86 9.17 6.94
N GLY A 83 -8.09 8.12 7.13
CA GLY A 83 -8.46 6.71 7.03
C GLY A 83 -7.23 5.85 7.32
N ALA A 84 -7.31 4.56 7.05
CA ALA A 84 -6.21 3.60 7.22
C ALA A 84 -5.98 2.77 5.96
N THR A 85 -4.79 2.18 5.86
CA THR A 85 -4.47 1.13 4.89
C THR A 85 -4.48 -0.19 5.65
N ILE A 86 -5.10 -1.22 5.09
CA ILE A 86 -5.12 -2.56 5.69
C ILE A 86 -4.10 -3.44 4.99
N LEU A 87 -3.20 -4.01 5.78
CA LEU A 87 -2.21 -4.98 5.34
C LEU A 87 -2.37 -6.27 6.15
N VAL A 88 -2.26 -7.42 5.49
CA VAL A 88 -2.47 -8.74 6.11
C VAL A 88 -1.29 -9.69 5.85
N GLY A 89 -1.22 -10.77 6.63
CA GLY A 89 -0.29 -11.88 6.37
C GLY A 89 1.03 -11.86 7.14
N ALA A 90 1.36 -10.80 7.91
CA ALA A 90 2.60 -10.79 8.66
C ALA A 90 2.73 -11.98 9.63
N LYS A 91 3.91 -12.61 9.61
CA LYS A 91 4.26 -13.72 10.50
C LYS A 91 5.76 -13.84 10.71
N ALA A 92 6.12 -14.44 11.83
CA ALA A 92 7.48 -14.91 12.12
C ALA A 92 7.86 -16.09 11.19
N PRO A 93 9.13 -16.53 11.18
CA PRO A 93 9.63 -17.51 10.21
C PRO A 93 8.84 -18.83 10.11
N ILE A 94 8.45 -19.43 11.23
CA ILE A 94 7.85 -20.78 11.21
C ILE A 94 6.43 -20.72 10.60
N LEU A 95 6.05 -21.56 9.62
CA LEU A 95 6.86 -22.59 8.94
C LEU A 95 7.49 -22.07 7.63
N ASP A 96 6.69 -21.46 6.76
CA ASP A 96 7.07 -21.14 5.36
C ASP A 96 7.78 -19.78 5.20
N GLY A 97 8.65 -19.45 6.14
CA GLY A 97 9.42 -18.21 6.13
C GLY A 97 8.70 -17.00 6.73
N ALA A 98 9.49 -15.97 7.01
CA ALA A 98 8.99 -14.73 7.59
C ALA A 98 8.27 -13.91 6.52
N GLN A 99 7.16 -13.31 6.90
CA GLN A 99 6.40 -12.42 6.02
C GLN A 99 6.19 -11.09 6.72
N LEU A 100 6.43 -9.99 5.99
CA LEU A 100 5.78 -8.72 6.30
C LEU A 100 4.37 -8.73 5.70
N SER A 101 3.52 -7.82 6.16
CA SER A 101 2.16 -7.73 5.64
C SER A 101 2.13 -7.23 4.20
N SER A 102 1.12 -7.67 3.43
CA SER A 102 0.82 -7.20 2.07
C SER A 102 -0.43 -6.31 2.08
N VAL A 103 -0.44 -5.26 1.26
CA VAL A 103 -1.58 -4.33 1.13
C VAL A 103 -2.76 -5.04 0.48
N VAL A 104 -3.93 -4.98 1.12
CA VAL A 104 -5.19 -5.54 0.60
C VAL A 104 -6.30 -4.51 0.50
N ILE A 105 -6.28 -3.47 1.34
CA ILE A 105 -7.18 -2.31 1.20
C ILE A 105 -6.33 -1.05 1.24
N PRO A 106 -6.11 -0.37 0.09
CA PRO A 106 -5.28 0.84 0.04
C PRO A 106 -5.79 1.98 0.94
N PHE A 107 -7.11 2.12 1.08
CA PHE A 107 -7.72 3.11 1.96
C PHE A 107 -9.12 2.67 2.43
N ILE A 108 -9.36 2.75 3.73
CA ILE A 108 -10.67 2.56 4.38
C ILE A 108 -10.92 3.66 5.40
N LYS A 109 -12.18 4.08 5.56
CA LYS A 109 -12.56 5.00 6.64
C LYS A 109 -12.57 4.26 7.98
N MET A 110 -11.96 4.88 8.98
CA MET A 110 -11.89 4.34 10.34
C MET A 110 -12.75 5.18 11.27
N GLU A 111 -14.05 5.13 11.03
CA GLU A 111 -15.06 5.87 11.80
C GLU A 111 -15.87 4.90 12.66
N SER A 112 -16.11 5.26 13.93
CA SER A 112 -16.93 4.44 14.83
C SER A 112 -18.33 4.25 14.23
N PRO A 113 -18.90 3.03 14.22
CA PRO A 113 -18.49 1.84 14.98
C PRO A 113 -17.56 0.86 14.23
N TYR A 114 -16.90 1.32 13.16
CA TYR A 114 -15.95 0.59 12.31
C TYR A 114 -16.59 -0.56 11.52
N THR A 115 -17.84 -0.39 11.09
CA THR A 115 -18.64 -1.42 10.43
C THR A 115 -17.94 -2.00 9.20
N GLU A 116 -17.42 -1.14 8.30
CA GLU A 116 -16.74 -1.60 7.08
C GLU A 116 -15.49 -2.43 7.39
N PHE A 117 -14.69 -1.98 8.36
CA PHE A 117 -13.49 -2.70 8.78
C PHE A 117 -13.82 -4.05 9.42
N LYS A 118 -14.84 -4.09 10.29
CA LYS A 118 -15.28 -5.34 10.94
C LYS A 118 -15.86 -6.31 9.91
N GLY A 119 -16.67 -5.84 8.96
CA GLY A 119 -17.21 -6.69 7.89
C GLY A 119 -16.10 -7.30 7.02
N PHE A 120 -15.02 -6.57 6.76
CA PHE A 120 -13.83 -7.14 6.11
C PHE A 120 -13.15 -8.23 6.98
N VAL A 121 -12.97 -7.97 8.28
CA VAL A 121 -12.34 -8.91 9.21
C VAL A 121 -13.14 -10.20 9.33
N GLU A 122 -14.47 -10.12 9.39
CA GLU A 122 -15.38 -11.28 9.44
C GLU A 122 -15.23 -12.14 8.19
N LYS A 123 -15.32 -11.57 6.98
CA LYS A 123 -15.10 -12.30 5.72
C LYS A 123 -13.73 -12.99 5.66
N MET A 124 -12.67 -12.29 6.10
CA MET A 124 -11.32 -12.85 6.17
C MET A 124 -11.23 -14.02 7.15
N TRP A 125 -11.89 -13.91 8.32
CA TRP A 125 -11.91 -14.97 9.32
C TRP A 125 -12.72 -16.18 8.87
N ASP A 126 -13.92 -15.99 8.34
CA ASP A 126 -14.77 -17.07 7.83
C ASP A 126 -14.00 -17.91 6.79
N TRP A 127 -13.32 -17.23 5.86
CA TRP A 127 -12.48 -17.90 4.87
C TRP A 127 -11.30 -18.65 5.49
N TRP A 128 -10.52 -18.00 6.37
CA TRP A 128 -9.34 -18.62 6.97
C TRP A 128 -9.69 -19.76 7.93
N MET A 129 -10.85 -19.69 8.60
CA MET A 129 -11.33 -20.73 9.50
C MET A 129 -11.78 -21.98 8.76
N GLU A 130 -12.33 -21.85 7.56
CA GLU A 130 -12.72 -22.99 6.72
C GLU A 130 -11.53 -23.57 5.94
N GLU A 131 -10.71 -22.72 5.32
CA GLU A 131 -9.65 -23.14 4.41
C GLU A 131 -8.28 -23.32 5.06
N GLY A 132 -8.10 -22.77 6.26
CA GLY A 132 -6.85 -22.81 7.00
C GLY A 132 -6.53 -24.23 7.48
N LYS A 133 -5.32 -24.70 7.16
CA LYS A 133 -4.84 -25.99 7.69
C LYS A 133 -4.50 -25.86 9.18
N ASN A 134 -4.36 -27.00 9.86
CA ASN A 134 -3.93 -27.03 11.25
C ASN A 134 -2.62 -26.24 11.45
N ARG A 135 -2.69 -25.20 12.30
CA ARG A 135 -1.59 -24.27 12.62
C ARG A 135 -1.05 -23.45 11.44
N GLU A 136 -1.77 -23.36 10.33
CA GLU A 136 -1.41 -22.52 9.20
C GLU A 136 -1.83 -21.07 9.44
N ARG A 137 -0.90 -20.13 9.29
CA ARG A 137 -1.19 -18.70 9.45
C ARG A 137 -1.87 -18.16 8.20
N LEU A 138 -2.67 -17.11 8.34
CA LEU A 138 -3.33 -16.42 7.21
C LEU A 138 -2.38 -16.15 6.03
N GLY A 139 -1.16 -15.67 6.30
CA GLY A 139 -0.18 -15.40 5.26
C GLY A 139 0.28 -16.64 4.48
N GLU A 140 0.33 -17.81 5.13
CA GLU A 140 0.64 -19.10 4.49
C GLU A 140 -0.57 -19.60 3.69
N THR A 141 -1.79 -19.44 4.22
CA THR A 141 -3.03 -19.74 3.50
C THR A 141 -3.14 -18.91 2.21
N ILE A 142 -2.82 -17.61 2.25
CA ILE A 142 -2.78 -16.73 1.07
C ILE A 142 -1.70 -17.18 0.07
N GLN A 143 -0.51 -17.58 0.54
CA GLN A 143 0.53 -18.09 -0.36
C GLN A 143 0.12 -19.39 -1.05
N ARG A 144 -0.57 -20.29 -0.33
CA ARG A 144 -1.02 -21.58 -0.85
C ARG A 144 -2.20 -21.45 -1.81
N LEU A 145 -3.22 -20.66 -1.44
CA LEU A 145 -4.48 -20.54 -2.20
C LEU A 145 -4.49 -19.39 -3.20
N SER A 146 -3.55 -18.45 -3.07
CA SER A 146 -3.42 -17.19 -3.82
C SER A 146 -4.14 -15.99 -3.22
N LEU A 147 -3.53 -14.81 -3.45
CA LEU A 147 -4.13 -13.51 -3.17
C LEU A 147 -5.44 -13.28 -3.96
N ARG A 148 -5.58 -13.88 -5.15
CA ARG A 148 -6.80 -13.75 -5.97
C ARG A 148 -8.02 -14.32 -5.25
N GLU A 149 -7.91 -15.54 -4.72
CA GLU A 149 -9.01 -16.17 -4.00
C GLU A 149 -9.34 -15.43 -2.71
N PHE A 150 -8.32 -14.97 -1.99
CA PHE A 150 -8.51 -14.09 -0.83
C PHE A 150 -9.30 -12.82 -1.17
N LEU A 151 -8.90 -12.11 -2.23
CA LEU A 151 -9.60 -10.89 -2.66
C LEU A 151 -11.05 -11.17 -3.07
N LYS A 152 -11.29 -12.28 -3.79
CA LYS A 152 -12.64 -12.70 -4.19
C LYS A 152 -13.55 -12.93 -2.98
N VAL A 153 -13.09 -13.66 -1.97
CA VAL A 153 -13.90 -13.97 -0.77
C VAL A 153 -14.10 -12.75 0.13
N CYS A 154 -13.11 -11.85 0.18
CA CYS A 154 -13.26 -10.58 0.88
C CYS A 154 -14.06 -9.53 0.10
N GLU A 155 -14.52 -9.85 -1.12
CA GLU A 155 -15.22 -8.93 -2.04
C GLU A 155 -14.40 -7.66 -2.33
N LEU A 156 -13.11 -7.84 -2.61
CA LEU A 156 -12.17 -6.77 -2.94
C LEU A 156 -11.77 -6.86 -4.40
N GLU A 157 -11.86 -5.72 -5.10
CA GLU A 157 -11.35 -5.59 -6.47
C GLU A 157 -9.81 -5.53 -6.46
N PRO A 158 -9.11 -6.27 -7.34
CA PRO A 158 -7.68 -6.16 -7.50
C PRO A 158 -7.25 -4.74 -7.85
N ASP A 159 -6.23 -4.23 -7.15
CA ASP A 159 -5.71 -2.88 -7.35
C ASP A 159 -4.18 -2.91 -7.57
N PRO A 160 -3.62 -2.11 -8.49
CA PRO A 160 -2.18 -2.05 -8.71
C PRO A 160 -1.37 -1.77 -7.42
N ARG A 161 -1.94 -1.07 -6.44
CA ARG A 161 -1.32 -0.74 -5.14
C ARG A 161 -1.16 -1.97 -4.23
N MET A 162 -1.76 -3.11 -4.57
CA MET A 162 -1.62 -4.37 -3.83
C MET A 162 -0.34 -5.14 -4.21
N VAL A 163 0.33 -4.76 -5.30
CA VAL A 163 1.55 -5.43 -5.77
C VAL A 163 2.71 -4.44 -5.87
N ASN A 164 3.93 -4.90 -5.57
CA ASN A 164 5.13 -4.10 -5.82
C ASN A 164 5.51 -4.13 -7.30
N THR A 165 5.38 -5.30 -7.93
CA THR A 165 5.60 -5.49 -9.36
C THR A 165 4.62 -6.54 -9.89
N PRO A 166 4.14 -6.43 -11.14
CA PRO A 166 3.43 -7.50 -11.80
C PRO A 166 4.27 -8.77 -11.87
N ARG A 167 3.61 -9.93 -12.00
CA ARG A 167 4.30 -11.20 -12.22
C ARG A 167 5.11 -11.17 -13.52
N PHE A 168 6.31 -11.77 -13.48
CA PHE A 168 7.17 -11.92 -14.66
C PHE A 168 7.07 -13.30 -15.32
N ASN A 169 6.37 -14.26 -14.68
CA ASN A 169 6.15 -15.59 -15.24
C ASN A 169 4.76 -15.69 -15.88
N PRO A 170 4.61 -16.36 -17.04
CA PRO A 170 3.39 -16.32 -17.84
C PRO A 170 2.32 -17.36 -17.43
N TYR A 171 2.43 -18.01 -16.27
CA TYR A 171 1.48 -19.04 -15.81
C TYR A 171 0.17 -18.45 -15.27
N ILE A 172 -0.53 -17.69 -16.11
CA ILE A 172 -1.76 -16.97 -15.79
C ILE A 172 -2.92 -17.95 -15.81
N PHE A 173 -3.61 -18.07 -14.67
CA PHE A 173 -4.85 -18.84 -14.58
C PHE A 173 -6.01 -17.96 -15.04
N TYR A 174 -6.89 -18.54 -15.84
CA TYR A 174 -8.13 -17.91 -16.27
C TYR A 174 -9.31 -18.65 -15.65
N ASP A 175 -10.39 -17.91 -15.42
CA ASP A 175 -11.68 -18.53 -15.10
C ASP A 175 -12.27 -19.11 -16.39
N PRO A 176 -12.72 -20.38 -16.44
CA PRO A 176 -13.38 -20.94 -17.62
C PRO A 176 -14.53 -20.07 -18.13
N ALA A 177 -15.28 -19.43 -17.22
CA ALA A 177 -16.41 -18.57 -17.57
C ALA A 177 -15.97 -17.27 -18.27
N ALA A 178 -14.71 -16.85 -18.11
CA ALA A 178 -14.15 -15.66 -18.73
C ALA A 178 -13.47 -15.95 -20.09
N VAL A 179 -13.33 -17.22 -20.48
CA VAL A 179 -12.71 -17.62 -21.76
C VAL A 179 -13.81 -17.97 -22.77
N PRO A 180 -13.93 -17.25 -23.90
CA PRO A 180 -14.92 -17.57 -24.93
C PRO A 180 -14.81 -19.02 -25.39
N GLY A 181 -15.92 -19.77 -25.27
CA GLY A 181 -15.99 -21.20 -25.62
C GLY A 181 -15.68 -22.17 -24.48
N GLY A 182 -15.27 -21.69 -23.29
CA GLY A 182 -14.97 -22.54 -22.14
C GLY A 182 -13.81 -23.51 -22.38
N TRP A 183 -13.78 -24.60 -21.60
CA TRP A 183 -12.70 -25.62 -21.65
C TRP A 183 -13.17 -26.98 -22.16
N GLU A 184 -14.45 -27.12 -22.53
CA GLU A 184 -14.90 -28.31 -23.23
C GLU A 184 -14.40 -28.25 -24.68
N HIS A 185 -13.71 -29.30 -25.12
CA HIS A 185 -13.02 -29.32 -26.40
C HIS A 185 -13.39 -30.56 -27.20
N ASP A 186 -13.85 -30.35 -28.44
CA ASP A 186 -14.04 -31.42 -29.41
C ASP A 186 -12.75 -31.66 -30.23
N GLY A 187 -12.04 -32.73 -29.86
CA GLY A 187 -10.83 -33.16 -30.56
C GLY A 187 -11.07 -33.55 -32.02
N ALA A 188 -12.26 -34.06 -32.37
CA ALA A 188 -12.60 -34.43 -33.74
C ALA A 188 -12.76 -33.18 -34.61
N ALA A 189 -13.50 -32.17 -34.14
CA ALA A 189 -13.62 -30.89 -34.83
C ALA A 189 -12.26 -30.18 -34.97
N PHE A 190 -11.37 -30.29 -33.98
CA PHE A 190 -10.00 -29.76 -34.11
C PHE A 190 -9.25 -30.43 -35.27
N ARG A 191 -9.33 -31.75 -35.40
CA ARG A 191 -8.63 -32.52 -36.45
C ARG A 191 -9.19 -32.32 -37.86
N GLN A 192 -10.44 -31.92 -38.00
CA GLN A 192 -10.98 -31.52 -39.32
C GLN A 192 -10.24 -30.31 -39.92
N ARG A 193 -9.63 -29.45 -39.08
CA ARG A 193 -8.86 -28.27 -39.51
C ARG A 193 -7.34 -28.48 -39.48
N HIS A 194 -6.86 -29.53 -38.80
CA HIS A 194 -5.44 -29.79 -38.57
C HIS A 194 -5.13 -31.27 -38.84
N GLN A 195 -4.55 -31.56 -40.01
CA GLN A 195 -4.04 -32.91 -40.33
C GLN A 195 -3.01 -33.36 -39.27
N ALA A 196 -3.05 -34.64 -38.96
CA ALA A 196 -2.18 -35.28 -37.97
C ALA A 196 -0.84 -35.69 -38.57
#